data_AF-A0A6P1FEE1-F1
#
_entry.id   AF-A0A6P1FEE1-F1
#
_cell.length_a   1.000
_cell.length_b   1.000
_cell.length_c   1.000
_cell.angle_alpha   90.00
_cell.angle_beta   90.00
_cell.angle_gamma   90.00
#
_symmetry.space_group_name_H-M   'P 1'
#
loop_
_entity.id
_entity.type
_entity.pdbx_description
1 polymer ?
#
loop_
_entity_poly.entity_id
_entity_poly.type
_entity_poly.pdbx_seq_one_letter_code
_entity_poly.pdbx_strand_id
1 'polypeptide(L)'
;MSIALDAAYLVVAGEELIRLAADPRAAVLREPRAAGWWILVLGVLVPAALGSALHVRLRWWRPPWRVLRRRGLGWVRVPAGRTTAYESVPTAWDKVAAGRVDSWVCAELPDGRRVGGWFSSDSFVSTSTRSRDMYIEEQFSVREDGTLGERIEDTAGVWVSLPDHSLVEWRTAPEAGTDRRSAT
;
A
#
# COMPACT_ATOMS: atom_id res chain seq x y z
N MET A 1 18.59 20.62 4.60
CA MET A 1 18.52 22.05 4.23
C MET A 1 19.44 22.20 3.03
N SER A 2 18.89 22.44 1.85
CA SER A 2 19.63 22.28 0.58
C SER A 2 20.34 23.59 0.22
N ILE A 3 21.64 23.61 0.50
CA ILE A 3 22.55 24.75 0.20
C ILE A 3 22.49 25.15 -1.28
N ALA A 4 22.21 24.21 -2.19
CA ALA A 4 22.05 24.50 -3.62
C ALA A 4 20.79 25.32 -3.93
N LEU A 5 19.72 25.13 -3.16
CA LEU A 5 18.47 25.86 -3.31
C LEU A 5 18.59 27.26 -2.69
N ASP A 6 19.28 27.37 -1.56
CA ASP A 6 19.60 28.66 -0.93
C ASP A 6 20.53 29.50 -1.81
N ALA A 7 21.53 28.88 -2.46
CA ALA A 7 22.42 29.55 -3.41
C ALA A 7 21.70 29.99 -4.68
N ALA A 8 20.81 29.16 -5.25
CA ALA A 8 20.00 29.56 -6.39
C ALA A 8 19.04 30.72 -6.05
N TYR A 9 18.48 30.71 -4.84
CA TYR A 9 17.63 31.79 -4.33
C TYR A 9 18.40 33.10 -4.16
N LEU A 10 19.62 33.03 -3.61
CA LEU A 10 20.52 34.17 -3.47
C LEU A 10 20.99 34.72 -4.83
N VAL A 11 21.18 33.89 -5.84
CA VAL A 11 21.61 34.36 -7.16
C VAL A 11 20.46 34.99 -7.96
N VAL A 12 19.24 34.47 -7.84
CA VAL A 12 18.09 34.95 -8.62
C VAL A 12 17.38 36.14 -7.95
N ALA A 13 17.31 36.17 -6.62
CA ALA A 13 16.58 37.18 -5.86
C ALA A 13 17.48 38.07 -4.98
N GLY A 14 18.80 37.85 -4.99
CA GLY A 14 19.74 38.49 -4.06
C GLY A 14 19.83 40.00 -4.17
N GLU A 15 19.95 40.56 -5.37
CA GLU A 15 20.10 42.02 -5.52
C GLU A 15 18.85 42.80 -5.08
N GLU A 16 17.66 42.29 -5.40
CA GLU A 16 16.39 42.92 -5.01
C GLU A 16 16.11 42.75 -3.51
N LEU A 17 16.45 41.60 -2.93
CA LEU A 17 16.36 41.38 -1.47
C LEU A 17 17.35 42.24 -0.69
N ILE A 18 18.57 42.44 -1.20
CA ILE A 18 19.58 43.30 -0.57
C ILE A 18 19.14 44.77 -0.64
N ARG A 19 18.52 45.21 -1.75
CA ARG A 19 17.95 46.57 -1.87
C ARG A 19 16.75 46.79 -0.96
N LEU A 20 15.86 45.81 -0.82
CA LEU A 20 14.71 45.89 0.10
C LEU A 20 15.14 45.84 1.57
N ALA A 21 16.17 45.06 1.90
CA ALA A 21 16.70 44.94 3.27
C ALA A 21 17.53 46.18 3.67
N ALA A 22 18.15 46.87 2.71
CA ALA A 22 18.93 48.08 2.97
C ALA A 22 18.07 49.30 3.34
N ASP A 23 16.88 49.45 2.73
CA ASP A 23 15.95 50.53 3.11
C ASP A 23 14.46 50.15 2.88
N PRO A 24 13.85 49.38 3.80
CA PRO A 24 12.49 48.86 3.65
C PRO A 24 11.42 49.95 3.53
N ARG A 25 11.67 51.13 4.13
CA ARG A 25 10.70 52.23 4.18
C ARG A 25 10.71 53.04 2.89
N ALA A 26 11.88 53.25 2.28
CA ALA A 26 11.99 53.97 1.01
C ALA A 26 11.44 53.17 -0.19
N ALA A 27 11.59 51.84 -0.19
CA ALA A 27 11.07 50.97 -1.25
C ALA A 27 9.53 50.93 -1.29
N VAL A 28 8.88 50.90 -0.13
CA VAL A 28 7.41 50.90 -0.01
C VAL A 28 6.81 52.24 -0.42
N LEU A 29 7.51 53.35 -0.18
CA LEU A 29 7.03 54.71 -0.49
C LEU A 29 7.20 55.10 -1.96
N ARG A 30 8.21 54.58 -2.67
CA ARG A 30 8.46 54.92 -4.08
C ARG A 30 7.56 54.14 -5.05
N GLU A 31 7.33 52.85 -4.81
CA GLU A 31 6.58 51.99 -5.75
C GLU A 31 5.68 50.98 -5.02
N PRO A 32 4.53 51.42 -4.48
CA PRO A 32 3.65 50.58 -3.65
C PRO A 32 3.11 49.35 -4.40
N ARG A 33 2.99 49.43 -5.73
CA ARG A 33 2.55 48.31 -6.58
C ARG A 33 3.61 47.20 -6.68
N ALA A 34 4.89 47.57 -6.79
CA ALA A 34 5.99 46.60 -6.88
C ALA A 34 6.19 45.89 -5.53
N ALA A 35 6.14 46.63 -4.42
CA ALA A 35 6.21 46.07 -3.07
C ALA A 35 5.04 45.10 -2.78
N GLY A 36 3.82 45.48 -3.18
CA GLY A 36 2.64 44.62 -3.03
C GLY A 36 2.76 43.32 -3.83
N TRP A 37 3.32 43.37 -5.04
CA TRP A 37 3.55 42.19 -5.86
C TRP A 37 4.54 41.21 -5.21
N TRP A 38 5.65 41.71 -4.66
CA TRP A 38 6.63 40.89 -3.96
C TRP A 38 6.05 40.21 -2.71
N ILE A 39 5.22 40.91 -1.94
CA ILE A 39 4.52 40.33 -0.78
C ILE A 39 3.56 39.21 -1.20
N LEU A 40 2.81 39.41 -2.30
CA LEU A 40 1.91 38.38 -2.84
C LEU A 40 2.68 37.14 -3.32
N VAL A 41 3.79 37.35 -4.03
CA VAL A 41 4.61 36.25 -4.55
C VAL A 41 5.25 35.47 -3.40
N LEU A 42 5.93 36.16 -2.48
CA LEU A 42 6.68 35.53 -1.39
C LEU A 42 5.77 34.97 -0.29
N GLY A 43 4.67 35.65 0.03
CA GLY A 43 3.79 35.29 1.13
C GLY A 43 2.72 34.26 0.76
N VAL A 44 2.29 34.19 -0.51
CA VAL A 44 1.16 33.35 -0.93
C VAL A 44 1.56 32.33 -1.98
N LEU A 45 2.13 32.79 -3.10
CA LEU A 45 2.44 31.89 -4.22
C LEU A 45 3.56 30.90 -3.88
N VAL A 46 4.60 31.34 -3.18
CA VAL A 46 5.72 30.47 -2.79
C VAL A 46 5.28 29.38 -1.79
N PRO A 47 4.59 29.69 -0.67
CA PRO A 47 4.10 28.65 0.24
C PRO A 47 3.09 27.69 -0.41
N ALA A 48 2.20 28.21 -1.27
CA ALA A 48 1.23 27.39 -1.98
C ALA A 48 1.92 26.43 -2.97
N ALA A 49 2.88 26.92 -3.76
CA ALA A 49 3.64 26.10 -4.69
C ALA A 49 4.47 25.03 -3.97
N LEU A 50 5.12 25.37 -2.84
CA LEU A 50 5.84 24.40 -2.02
C LEU A 50 4.88 23.33 -1.45
N GLY A 51 3.73 23.75 -0.91
CA GLY A 51 2.72 22.84 -0.38
C GLY A 51 2.20 21.88 -1.44
N SER A 52 1.82 22.39 -2.61
CA SER A 52 1.35 21.58 -3.74
C SER A 52 2.43 20.65 -4.29
N ALA A 53 3.67 21.13 -4.47
CA ALA A 53 4.75 20.31 -5.00
C ALA A 53 5.15 19.18 -4.04
N LEU A 54 5.23 19.46 -2.73
CA LEU A 54 5.51 18.44 -1.72
C LEU A 54 4.37 17.43 -1.60
N HIS A 55 3.11 17.89 -1.65
CA HIS A 55 1.95 17.01 -1.53
C HIS A 55 1.73 16.13 -2.76
N VAL A 56 1.92 16.68 -3.97
CA VAL A 56 1.85 15.93 -5.24
C VAL A 56 3.00 14.93 -5.36
N ARG A 57 4.23 15.30 -4.95
CA ARG A 57 5.37 14.38 -4.99
C ARG A 57 5.28 13.25 -3.95
N LEU A 58 4.74 13.49 -2.76
CA LEU A 58 4.56 12.41 -1.76
C LEU A 58 3.46 11.41 -2.16
N ARG A 59 2.43 11.87 -2.87
CA ARG A 59 1.32 11.04 -3.32
C ARG A 59 1.69 10.16 -4.52
N TRP A 60 2.54 10.65 -5.42
CA TRP A 60 2.95 9.93 -6.62
C TRP A 60 4.21 9.06 -6.43
N TRP A 61 4.99 9.29 -5.37
CA TRP A 61 6.16 8.49 -5.04
C TRP A 61 5.93 7.66 -3.78
N ARG A 62 5.07 6.65 -3.91
CA ARG A 62 5.11 5.47 -3.02
C ARG A 62 5.98 4.41 -3.69
N PRO A 63 7.31 4.43 -3.52
CA PRO A 63 8.13 3.34 -4.04
C PRO A 63 7.63 2.04 -3.41
N PRO A 64 7.53 0.93 -4.17
CA PRO A 64 7.22 -0.36 -3.58
C PRO A 64 8.26 -0.63 -2.50
N TRP A 65 7.81 -0.76 -1.24
CA TRP A 65 8.64 -0.86 -0.03
C TRP A 65 9.75 -1.93 -0.13
N ARG A 66 9.65 -2.87 -1.08
CA ARG A 66 10.67 -3.88 -1.39
C ARG A 66 12.01 -3.30 -1.87
N VAL A 67 12.04 -2.11 -2.49
CA VAL A 67 13.28 -1.51 -3.04
C VAL A 67 14.10 -0.77 -1.97
N LEU A 68 13.43 -0.12 -1.01
CA LEU A 68 14.10 0.67 0.03
C LEU A 68 14.83 -0.19 1.07
N ARG A 69 14.30 -1.40 1.34
CA ARG A 69 14.89 -2.35 2.29
C ARG A 69 16.20 -2.99 1.80
N ARG A 70 16.51 -2.93 0.49
CA ARG A 70 17.75 -3.49 -0.10
C ARG A 70 18.95 -2.54 -0.09
N ARG A 71 18.77 -1.24 0.18
CA ARG A 71 19.85 -0.22 0.02
C ARG A 71 20.43 0.35 1.31
N GLY A 72 20.26 -0.32 2.46
CA GLY A 72 20.96 0.08 3.71
C GLY A 72 20.52 1.42 4.31
N LEU A 73 19.46 2.04 3.79
CA LEU A 73 18.89 3.31 4.26
C LEU A 73 17.93 3.12 5.47
N GLY A 74 18.24 2.18 6.36
CA GLY A 74 17.43 1.88 7.55
C GLY A 74 17.39 3.01 8.59
N TRP A 75 18.27 4.02 8.44
CA TRP A 75 18.37 5.18 9.33
C TRP A 75 17.39 6.32 8.98
N VAL A 76 16.79 6.30 7.79
CA VAL A 76 15.85 7.34 7.35
C VAL A 76 14.44 7.00 7.85
N ARG A 77 14.06 7.54 9.01
CA ARG A 77 12.69 7.50 9.54
C ARG A 77 11.85 8.58 8.86
N VAL A 78 11.05 8.20 7.88
CA VAL A 78 10.01 9.07 7.31
C VAL A 78 8.81 9.05 8.26
N PRO A 79 8.17 10.19 8.58
CA PRO A 79 6.91 10.18 9.32
C PRO A 79 5.83 9.57 8.41
N ALA A 80 5.66 8.25 8.51
CA ALA A 80 4.49 7.58 7.99
C ALA A 80 3.29 8.23 8.69
N GLY A 81 2.45 8.90 7.90
CA GLY A 81 1.24 9.56 8.40
C GLY A 81 0.54 8.63 9.37
N ARG A 82 0.14 9.20 10.51
CA ARG A 82 -0.40 8.55 11.71
C ARG A 82 -1.48 7.54 11.35
N THR A 83 -1.08 6.34 10.97
CA THR A 83 -1.93 5.16 11.02
C THR A 83 -2.12 4.96 12.50
N THR A 84 -3.33 5.21 12.97
CA THR A 84 -3.78 4.78 14.29
C THR A 84 -3.41 3.31 14.40
N ALA A 85 -2.31 3.02 15.10
CA ALA A 85 -1.85 1.67 15.34
C ALA A 85 -2.87 1.06 16.28
N TYR A 86 -3.91 0.49 15.69
CA TYR A 86 -4.81 -0.39 16.40
C TYR A 86 -3.97 -1.61 16.77
N GLU A 87 -3.55 -1.67 18.03
CA GLU A 87 -2.93 -2.84 18.63
C GLU A 87 -4.02 -3.92 18.75
N SER A 88 -4.32 -4.59 17.64
CA SER A 88 -4.99 -5.89 17.70
C SER A 88 -3.93 -6.94 18.00
N VAL A 89 -4.10 -7.67 19.10
CA VAL A 89 -3.33 -8.90 19.35
C VAL A 89 -3.48 -9.81 18.12
N PRO A 90 -2.38 -10.22 17.46
CA PRO A 90 -2.46 -11.02 16.25
C PRO A 90 -3.21 -12.33 16.51
N THR A 91 -4.19 -12.63 15.66
CA THR A 91 -4.94 -13.89 15.72
C THR A 91 -4.10 -15.04 15.18
N ALA A 92 -4.52 -16.29 15.43
CA ALA A 92 -3.86 -17.46 14.83
C ALA A 92 -3.89 -17.42 13.29
N TRP A 93 -4.96 -16.83 12.72
CA TRP A 93 -5.07 -16.56 11.30
C TRP A 93 -3.92 -15.69 10.78
N ASP A 94 -3.66 -14.55 11.43
CA ASP A 94 -2.61 -13.60 11.00
C ASP A 94 -1.22 -14.24 11.00
N LYS A 95 -0.98 -15.19 11.91
CA LYS A 95 0.30 -15.91 11.99
C LYS A 95 0.47 -16.96 10.89
N VAL A 96 -0.60 -17.70 10.56
CA VAL A 96 -0.52 -18.80 9.60
C VAL A 96 -0.70 -18.28 8.18
N ALA A 97 -1.77 -17.51 7.92
CA ALA A 97 -2.16 -17.11 6.57
C ALA A 97 -1.11 -16.24 5.88
N ALA A 98 -0.42 -15.35 6.61
CA ALA A 98 0.60 -14.47 6.04
C ALA A 98 1.87 -15.20 5.55
N GLY A 99 2.10 -16.45 6.00
CA GLY A 99 3.27 -17.25 5.65
C GLY A 99 3.00 -18.37 4.66
N ARG A 100 1.76 -18.58 4.21
CA ARG A 100 1.41 -19.64 3.27
C ARG A 100 1.59 -19.15 1.84
N VAL A 101 2.33 -19.93 1.06
CA VAL A 101 2.49 -19.81 -0.39
C VAL A 101 2.54 -21.22 -0.95
N ASP A 102 2.20 -21.38 -2.23
CA ASP A 102 2.22 -22.65 -2.96
C ASP A 102 1.48 -23.77 -2.22
N SER A 103 0.23 -23.50 -1.85
CA SER A 103 -0.60 -24.42 -1.08
C SER A 103 -2.01 -24.51 -1.64
N TRP A 104 -2.60 -25.68 -1.51
CA TRP A 104 -4.03 -25.83 -1.79
C TRP A 104 -4.84 -25.31 -0.62
N VAL A 105 -5.90 -24.58 -0.90
CA VAL A 105 -6.77 -24.02 0.11
C VAL A 105 -8.23 -24.37 -0.17
N CYS A 106 -8.98 -24.65 0.89
CA CYS A 106 -10.43 -24.84 0.84
C CYS A 106 -11.07 -24.06 1.99
N ALA A 107 -11.99 -23.17 1.65
CA ALA A 107 -12.79 -22.39 2.59
C ALA A 107 -14.24 -22.90 2.59
N GLU A 108 -14.74 -23.27 3.75
CA GLU A 108 -16.15 -23.59 3.98
C GLU A 108 -16.81 -22.42 4.70
N LEU A 109 -17.86 -21.89 4.10
CA LEU A 109 -18.66 -20.79 4.64
C LEU A 109 -19.77 -21.34 5.56
N PRO A 110 -20.30 -20.54 6.49
CA PRO A 110 -21.36 -20.97 7.40
C PRO A 110 -22.67 -21.39 6.72
N ASP A 111 -22.87 -20.98 5.47
CA ASP A 111 -24.02 -21.39 4.63
C ASP A 111 -23.80 -22.72 3.90
N GLY A 112 -22.68 -23.40 4.15
CA GLY A 112 -22.30 -24.67 3.54
C GLY A 112 -21.64 -24.54 2.17
N ARG A 113 -21.49 -23.32 1.62
CA ARG A 113 -20.74 -23.13 0.38
C ARG A 113 -19.26 -23.43 0.62
N ARG A 114 -18.64 -24.07 -0.36
CA ARG A 114 -17.20 -24.34 -0.36
C ARG A 114 -16.53 -23.67 -1.54
N VAL A 115 -15.41 -23.02 -1.29
CA VAL A 115 -14.58 -22.38 -2.31
C VAL A 115 -13.16 -22.86 -2.09
N GLY A 116 -12.52 -23.37 -3.13
CA GLY A 116 -11.17 -23.85 -3.02
C GLY A 116 -10.36 -23.60 -4.28
N GLY A 117 -9.05 -23.76 -4.14
CA GLY A 117 -8.14 -23.49 -5.23
C GLY A 117 -6.68 -23.50 -4.83
N TRP A 118 -5.84 -23.09 -5.77
CA TRP A 118 -4.42 -22.95 -5.56
C TRP A 118 -4.10 -21.54 -5.08
N PHE A 119 -3.33 -21.44 -4.01
CA PHE A 119 -2.92 -20.19 -3.37
C PHE A 119 -1.40 -20.03 -3.53
N SER A 120 -0.96 -19.15 -4.44
CA SER A 120 0.45 -18.78 -4.62
C SER A 120 0.65 -17.25 -4.59
N SER A 121 1.58 -16.74 -5.38
CA SER A 121 2.13 -15.39 -5.29
C SER A 121 1.14 -14.28 -5.65
N ASP A 122 0.11 -14.58 -6.44
CA ASP A 122 -0.93 -13.63 -6.83
C ASP A 122 -2.21 -13.80 -6.00
N SER A 123 -2.11 -14.55 -4.89
CA SER A 123 -3.16 -14.74 -3.90
C SER A 123 -2.93 -13.84 -2.66
N PHE A 124 -4.02 -13.44 -2.00
CA PHE A 124 -3.96 -12.45 -0.91
C PHE A 124 -4.86 -12.85 0.25
N VAL A 125 -4.48 -12.43 1.46
CA VAL A 125 -5.30 -12.55 2.67
C VAL A 125 -5.37 -11.22 3.40
N SER A 126 -6.56 -10.85 3.86
CA SER A 126 -6.70 -9.75 4.81
C SER A 126 -6.34 -10.22 6.21
N THR A 127 -5.41 -9.51 6.83
CA THR A 127 -5.06 -9.61 8.25
C THR A 127 -5.72 -8.50 9.07
N SER A 128 -6.79 -7.89 8.54
CA SER A 128 -7.49 -6.80 9.23
C SER A 128 -8.45 -7.35 10.27
N THR A 129 -8.53 -6.70 11.44
CA THR A 129 -9.40 -7.15 12.54
C THR A 129 -10.89 -6.98 12.24
N ARG A 130 -11.26 -6.17 11.24
CA ARG A 130 -12.66 -5.85 10.91
C ARG A 130 -13.29 -6.80 9.89
N SER A 131 -12.47 -7.42 9.05
CA SER A 131 -12.93 -8.34 8.02
C SER A 131 -11.77 -9.24 7.60
N ARG A 132 -12.00 -10.55 7.69
CA ARG A 132 -11.12 -11.57 7.13
C ARG A 132 -11.66 -11.90 5.74
N ASP A 133 -10.80 -11.82 4.75
CA ASP A 133 -11.09 -12.23 3.39
C ASP A 133 -9.84 -12.84 2.75
N MET A 134 -10.07 -13.52 1.64
CA MET A 134 -9.03 -14.19 0.86
C MET A 134 -9.32 -14.02 -0.62
N TYR A 135 -8.26 -13.75 -1.39
CA TYR A 135 -8.26 -13.89 -2.83
C TYR A 135 -7.43 -15.11 -3.22
N ILE A 136 -8.02 -16.00 -4.02
CA ILE A 136 -7.39 -17.22 -4.54
C ILE A 136 -7.22 -17.03 -6.04
N GLU A 137 -5.99 -17.11 -6.53
CA GLU A 137 -5.64 -16.82 -7.93
C GLU A 137 -6.21 -17.84 -8.92
N GLU A 138 -6.25 -19.11 -8.55
CA GLU A 138 -6.77 -20.19 -9.39
C GLU A 138 -7.86 -20.95 -8.65
N GLN A 139 -9.09 -20.82 -9.12
CA GLN A 139 -10.24 -21.49 -8.52
C GLN A 139 -10.39 -22.92 -9.05
N PHE A 140 -10.72 -23.84 -8.15
CA PHE A 140 -11.03 -25.23 -8.47
C PHE A 140 -12.41 -25.57 -7.94
N SER A 141 -13.08 -26.50 -8.61
CA SER A 141 -14.32 -27.09 -8.11
C SER A 141 -14.05 -27.82 -6.79
N VAL A 142 -14.98 -27.74 -5.83
CA VAL A 142 -14.90 -28.47 -4.56
C VAL A 142 -15.98 -29.53 -4.54
N ARG A 143 -15.61 -30.80 -4.37
CA ARG A 143 -16.54 -31.93 -4.29
C ARG A 143 -17.18 -32.01 -2.89
N GLU A 144 -18.22 -32.83 -2.76
CA GLU A 144 -18.92 -33.05 -1.48
C GLU A 144 -18.03 -33.64 -0.39
N ASP A 145 -17.06 -34.48 -0.75
CA ASP A 145 -16.04 -35.01 0.14
C ASP A 145 -14.98 -33.97 0.54
N GLY A 146 -15.11 -32.74 0.03
CA GLY A 146 -14.19 -31.63 0.25
C GLY A 146 -12.98 -31.66 -0.66
N THR A 147 -12.78 -32.66 -1.51
CA THR A 147 -11.63 -32.73 -2.43
C THR A 147 -11.71 -31.68 -3.53
N LEU A 148 -10.55 -31.22 -3.97
CA LEU A 148 -10.44 -30.29 -5.09
C LEU A 148 -10.53 -31.07 -6.40
N GLY A 149 -11.36 -30.58 -7.29
CA GLY A 149 -11.65 -31.16 -8.60
C GLY A 149 -10.85 -30.50 -9.70
N GLU A 150 -11.52 -30.20 -10.81
CA GLU A 150 -10.92 -29.52 -11.94
C GLU A 150 -10.86 -28.01 -11.72
N ARG A 151 -9.88 -27.38 -12.38
CA ARG A 151 -9.72 -25.93 -12.44
C ARG A 151 -10.92 -25.33 -13.14
N ILE A 152 -11.44 -24.22 -12.59
CA ILE A 152 -12.51 -23.46 -13.21
C ILE A 152 -11.86 -22.48 -14.19
N GLU A 153 -11.93 -22.83 -15.47
CA GLU A 153 -11.45 -21.98 -16.56
C GLU A 153 -12.30 -20.70 -16.71
N ASP A 154 -11.76 -19.72 -17.44
CA ASP A 154 -12.38 -18.41 -17.66
C ASP A 154 -12.63 -17.57 -16.38
N THR A 155 -11.81 -17.78 -15.34
CA THR A 155 -11.80 -16.97 -14.12
C THR A 155 -10.45 -16.27 -13.96
N ALA A 156 -10.45 -15.07 -13.38
CA ALA A 156 -9.23 -14.37 -12.98
C ALA A 156 -8.76 -14.77 -11.57
N GLY A 157 -9.52 -15.63 -10.89
CA GLY A 157 -9.44 -15.92 -9.46
C GLY A 157 -10.78 -15.69 -8.77
N VAL A 158 -10.82 -15.97 -7.46
CA VAL A 158 -12.02 -15.84 -6.64
C VAL A 158 -11.72 -15.10 -5.34
N TRP A 159 -12.57 -14.13 -5.00
CA TRP A 159 -12.56 -13.46 -3.71
C TRP A 159 -13.59 -14.10 -2.78
N VAL A 160 -13.18 -14.36 -1.54
CA VAL A 160 -13.97 -15.03 -0.52
C VAL A 160 -13.96 -14.20 0.76
N SER A 161 -15.13 -13.74 1.17
CA SER A 161 -15.32 -13.18 2.51
C SER A 161 -15.37 -14.34 3.53
N LEU A 162 -14.62 -14.20 4.63
CA LEU A 162 -14.54 -15.20 5.69
C LEU A 162 -15.24 -14.69 6.97
N PRO A 163 -16.58 -14.79 7.05
CA PRO A 163 -17.32 -14.45 8.26
C PRO A 163 -16.91 -15.35 9.45
N ASP A 164 -17.42 -15.02 10.63
CA ASP A 164 -17.27 -15.89 11.80
C ASP A 164 -17.84 -17.29 11.51
N HIS A 165 -17.21 -18.31 12.10
CA HIS A 165 -17.50 -19.73 11.85
C HIS A 165 -17.10 -20.27 10.46
N SER A 166 -16.42 -19.48 9.62
CA SER A 166 -15.78 -20.02 8.41
C SER A 166 -14.62 -20.95 8.77
N LEU A 167 -14.52 -22.07 8.07
CA LEU A 167 -13.40 -23.00 8.17
C LEU A 167 -12.47 -22.78 6.99
N VAL A 168 -11.17 -22.66 7.23
CA VAL A 168 -10.15 -22.60 6.17
C VAL A 168 -9.13 -23.69 6.39
N GLU A 169 -8.98 -24.54 5.39
CA GLU A 169 -8.05 -25.66 5.38
C GLU A 169 -6.92 -25.39 4.39
N TRP A 170 -5.68 -25.51 4.86
CA TRP A 170 -4.49 -25.54 4.02
C TRP A 170 -4.08 -26.99 3.83
N ARG A 171 -3.94 -27.43 2.57
CA ARG A 171 -3.66 -28.82 2.23
C ARG A 171 -2.32 -28.93 1.51
N THR A 172 -1.56 -29.95 1.92
CA THR A 172 -0.48 -30.49 1.10
C THR A 172 -1.09 -31.07 -0.17
N ALA A 173 -0.38 -31.02 -1.30
CA ALA A 173 -0.87 -31.39 -2.63
C ALA A 173 -1.89 -32.56 -2.61
N PRO A 174 -3.01 -32.47 -3.37
CA PRO A 174 -3.97 -33.55 -3.47
C PRO A 174 -3.20 -34.80 -3.84
N GLU A 175 -3.31 -35.84 -3.00
CA GLU A 175 -2.90 -37.17 -3.41
C GLU A 175 -3.70 -37.46 -4.70
N ALA A 176 -3.01 -37.43 -5.84
CA ALA A 176 -3.59 -37.82 -7.10
C ALA A 176 -4.19 -39.21 -6.87
N GLY A 177 -5.52 -39.29 -6.93
CA GLY A 177 -6.27 -40.48 -6.53
C GLY A 177 -5.62 -41.71 -7.11
N THR A 178 -5.03 -42.54 -6.24
CA THR A 178 -4.69 -43.90 -6.64
C THR A 178 -6.01 -44.59 -6.86
N ASP A 179 -6.36 -44.75 -8.13
CA ASP A 179 -7.48 -45.55 -8.58
C ASP A 179 -7.35 -46.94 -7.97
N ARG A 180 -8.12 -47.19 -6.91
CA ARG A 180 -8.32 -48.52 -6.34
C ARG A 180 -9.72 -48.99 -6.70
N ARG A 181 -10.01 -49.04 -8.00
CA ARG A 181 -11.01 -49.95 -8.58
C ARG A 181 -10.29 -51.03 -9.38
N SER A 182 -9.78 -52.06 -8.70
CA SER A 182 -9.47 -53.37 -9.28
C SER A 182 -9.13 -54.36 -8.17
N ALA A 183 -10.13 -55.13 -7.73
CA ALA A 183 -10.05 -56.52 -7.27
C ALA A 183 -11.27 -56.83 -6.39
N THR A 184 -12.36 -57.22 -7.03
CA THR A 184 -13.28 -58.21 -6.48
C THR A 184 -13.49 -59.25 -7.57
#